data_AF-A0A952TE22-F1
#
_entry.id   AF-A0A952TE22-F1
#
_cell.length_a   1.000
_cell.length_b   1.000
_cell.length_c   1.000
_cell.angle_alpha   90.00
_cell.angle_beta   90.00
_cell.angle_gamma   90.00
#
_symmetry.space_group_name_H-M   'P 1'
#
loop_
_entity.id
_entity.type
_entity.pdbx_description
1 polymer ?
#
loop_
_entity_poly.entity_id
_entity_poly.type
_entity_poly.pdbx_seq_one_letter_code
_entity_poly.pdbx_strand_id
1 'polypeptide(L)'
;SQKNNIDLSTSRPLWEGAKIDLTWKVGWSMNKSTSLQSDADGNTIITNINSTGTLDRTFLTLPPTMIFSVFKSGIKTVHELYNPNSPNPSQNLSEAFIKGFETLPLGSKIGFLNDLAKYIPRPNWRITWDGLEKLSFFAKYTKRVSLEHAYQSSYNEGWKINPDGSQGVQTQKINYGFAPLLGLNTTFNELWSGNLSGSVKYSTRSNFDLGITTKNITETFSRDIGITLNYSKSGFEIPLFGVSLKNDIEFSFSYTNTKNSTVVFKMDDFTEEGTPQDGTTRTMLEPRIKYVISSRVTLTVFYKRSSVEPEGAARIPPSTINEAGLDIRILIQ
;
A
#
# COMPACT_ATOMS: atom_id res chain seq x y z
N SER A 1 -21.34 -16.00 -12.30
CA SER A 1 -20.21 -15.48 -11.51
C SER A 1 -20.43 -15.84 -10.05
N GLN A 2 -19.41 -16.34 -9.37
CA GLN A 2 -19.42 -16.66 -7.94
C GLN A 2 -18.25 -15.93 -7.28
N LYS A 3 -18.46 -15.42 -6.07
CA LYS A 3 -17.42 -14.76 -5.28
C LYS A 3 -17.65 -15.09 -3.80
N ASN A 4 -16.60 -15.56 -3.14
CA ASN A 4 -16.58 -15.88 -1.72
C ASN A 4 -15.48 -15.06 -1.05
N ASN A 5 -15.70 -14.65 0.19
CA ASN A 5 -14.72 -13.95 0.99
C ASN A 5 -14.84 -14.34 2.46
N ILE A 6 -13.71 -14.55 3.11
CA ILE A 6 -13.57 -14.84 4.53
C ILE A 6 -12.61 -13.80 5.09
N ASP A 7 -13.12 -12.97 6.00
CA ASP A 7 -12.33 -11.97 6.74
C ASP A 7 -12.37 -12.32 8.22
N LEU A 8 -11.21 -12.58 8.80
CA LEU A 8 -11.04 -12.81 10.23
C LEU A 8 -10.19 -11.68 10.81
N SER A 9 -10.59 -11.14 11.95
CA SER A 9 -9.85 -10.11 12.66
C SER A 9 -9.88 -10.34 14.16
N THR A 10 -8.81 -9.97 14.85
CA THR A 10 -8.77 -9.90 16.31
C THR A 10 -8.01 -8.67 16.74
N SER A 11 -8.39 -8.12 17.88
CA SER A 11 -7.67 -7.02 18.54
C SER A 11 -7.31 -7.45 19.95
N ARG A 12 -6.07 -7.21 20.39
CA ARG A 12 -5.65 -7.49 21.76
C ARG A 12 -4.77 -6.37 22.32
N PRO A 13 -4.98 -5.95 23.57
CA PRO A 13 -4.02 -5.09 24.25
C PRO A 13 -2.72 -5.88 24.48
N LEU A 14 -1.58 -5.21 24.30
CA LEU A 14 -0.24 -5.77 24.58
C LEU A 14 0.27 -5.31 25.95
N TRP A 15 0.21 -4.00 26.21
CA TRP A 15 0.56 -3.35 27.47
C TRP A 15 -0.20 -2.02 27.58
N GLU A 16 0.04 -1.21 28.62
CA GLU A 16 -0.65 0.07 28.81
C GLU A 16 -0.49 0.99 27.58
N GLY A 17 -1.61 1.36 26.98
CA GLY A 17 -1.66 2.21 25.78
C GLY A 17 -1.33 1.51 24.47
N ALA A 18 -0.85 0.25 24.47
CA ALA A 18 -0.50 -0.48 23.26
C ALA A 18 -1.48 -1.61 22.92
N LYS A 19 -1.83 -1.73 21.65
CA LYS A 19 -2.66 -2.80 21.11
C LYS A 19 -2.11 -3.35 19.80
N ILE A 20 -2.42 -4.61 19.53
CA ILE A 20 -2.21 -5.25 18.24
C ILE A 20 -3.55 -5.65 17.61
N ASP A 21 -3.74 -5.24 16.38
CA ASP A 21 -4.82 -5.68 15.52
C ASP A 21 -4.24 -6.67 14.51
N LEU A 22 -4.80 -7.88 14.44
CA LEU A 22 -4.43 -8.91 13.47
C LEU A 22 -5.58 -9.13 12.50
N THR A 23 -5.26 -9.31 11.21
CA THR A 23 -6.24 -9.57 10.16
C THR A 23 -5.77 -10.68 9.24
N TRP A 24 -6.70 -11.55 8.85
CA TRP A 24 -6.52 -12.61 7.87
C TRP A 24 -7.66 -12.51 6.87
N LYS A 25 -7.34 -12.50 5.58
CA LYS A 25 -8.36 -12.44 4.53
C LYS A 25 -8.08 -13.49 3.48
N VAL A 26 -9.12 -14.16 3.01
CA VAL A 26 -9.07 -15.02 1.83
C VAL A 26 -10.36 -14.86 1.05
N GLY A 27 -10.24 -14.56 -0.22
CA GLY A 27 -11.34 -14.49 -1.17
C GLY A 27 -11.01 -15.29 -2.42
N TRP A 28 -12.03 -15.87 -3.02
CA TRP A 28 -11.92 -16.51 -4.32
C TRP A 28 -13.14 -16.23 -5.16
N SER A 29 -12.93 -16.11 -6.46
CA SER A 29 -14.00 -15.88 -7.42
C SER A 29 -13.87 -16.79 -8.62
N MET A 30 -15.00 -17.08 -9.24
CA MET A 30 -15.07 -17.82 -10.50
C MET A 30 -16.10 -17.18 -11.41
N ASN A 31 -15.68 -16.85 -12.62
CA ASN A 31 -16.54 -16.41 -13.68
C ASN A 31 -16.54 -17.45 -14.81
N LYS A 32 -17.72 -17.91 -15.21
CA LYS A 32 -17.90 -18.86 -16.29
C LYS A 32 -18.80 -18.21 -17.32
N SER A 33 -18.27 -18.03 -18.53
CA SER A 33 -19.01 -17.56 -19.70
C SER A 33 -19.13 -18.71 -20.69
N THR A 34 -20.32 -18.92 -21.21
CA THR A 34 -20.61 -19.96 -22.19
C THR A 34 -21.31 -19.31 -23.38
N SER A 35 -20.65 -19.33 -24.53
CA SER A 35 -21.23 -18.87 -25.79
C SER A 35 -22.03 -20.01 -26.39
N LEU A 36 -23.30 -19.74 -26.69
CA LEU A 36 -24.20 -20.65 -27.38
C LEU A 36 -24.47 -20.09 -28.77
N GLN A 37 -24.46 -20.95 -29.78
CA GLN A 37 -24.91 -20.63 -31.12
C GLN A 37 -26.02 -21.60 -31.50
N SER A 38 -27.17 -21.07 -31.92
CA SER A 38 -28.27 -21.91 -32.43
C SER A 38 -28.09 -22.12 -33.93
N ASP A 39 -28.26 -23.35 -34.38
CA ASP A 39 -28.39 -23.65 -35.81
C ASP A 39 -29.76 -23.22 -36.36
N ALA A 40 -29.96 -23.37 -37.68
CA ALA A 40 -31.21 -23.03 -38.35
C ALA A 40 -32.40 -23.89 -37.91
N ASP A 41 -32.15 -25.04 -37.28
CA ASP A 41 -33.15 -25.98 -36.78
C ASP A 41 -33.47 -25.75 -35.28
N GLY A 42 -32.81 -24.78 -34.63
CA GLY A 42 -33.04 -24.41 -33.24
C GLY A 42 -32.23 -25.19 -32.21
N ASN A 43 -31.29 -26.04 -32.62
CA ASN A 43 -30.39 -26.73 -31.69
C ASN A 43 -29.30 -25.78 -31.20
N THR A 44 -29.13 -25.69 -29.88
CA THR A 44 -28.08 -24.87 -29.26
C THR A 44 -26.77 -25.64 -29.18
N ILE A 45 -25.74 -25.16 -29.89
CA ILE A 45 -24.37 -25.68 -29.82
C ILE A 45 -23.55 -24.77 -28.90
N ILE A 46 -22.86 -25.36 -27.93
CA ILE A 46 -21.89 -24.62 -27.12
C ILE A 46 -20.64 -24.40 -27.96
N THR A 47 -20.34 -23.14 -28.30
CA THR A 47 -19.20 -22.78 -29.15
C THR A 47 -17.95 -22.47 -28.35
N ASN A 48 -18.10 -21.90 -27.15
CA ASN A 48 -16.96 -21.56 -26.29
C ASN A 48 -17.35 -21.60 -24.81
N ILE A 49 -16.50 -22.17 -23.97
CA ILE A 49 -16.61 -22.12 -22.51
C ILE A 49 -15.33 -21.47 -21.98
N ASN A 50 -15.44 -20.22 -21.55
CA ASN A 50 -14.36 -19.51 -20.87
C ASN A 50 -14.64 -19.50 -19.37
N SER A 51 -13.78 -20.16 -18.60
CA SER A 51 -13.85 -20.10 -17.14
C SER A 51 -12.60 -19.45 -16.60
N THR A 52 -12.76 -18.41 -15.80
CA THR A 52 -11.67 -17.70 -15.12
C THR A 52 -11.97 -17.61 -13.64
N GLY A 53 -10.94 -17.39 -12.83
CA GLY A 53 -11.13 -17.15 -11.42
C GLY A 53 -9.98 -16.39 -10.81
N THR A 54 -10.21 -15.93 -9.58
CA THR A 54 -9.19 -15.25 -8.77
C THR A 54 -9.08 -15.91 -7.41
N LEU A 55 -7.88 -15.85 -6.83
CA LEU A 55 -7.61 -16.18 -5.44
C LEU A 55 -6.83 -15.01 -4.83
N ASP A 56 -7.40 -14.41 -3.80
CA ASP A 56 -6.84 -13.27 -3.11
C ASP A 56 -6.69 -13.65 -1.64
N ARG A 57 -5.48 -13.60 -1.08
CA ARG A 57 -5.26 -13.93 0.33
C ARG A 57 -4.23 -13.03 0.98
N THR A 58 -4.34 -12.81 2.28
CA THR A 58 -3.25 -12.21 3.04
C THR A 58 -2.07 -13.18 3.05
N PHE A 59 -0.88 -12.63 2.84
CA PHE A 59 0.35 -13.39 2.64
C PHE A 59 1.40 -12.97 3.66
N LEU A 60 2.54 -13.66 3.71
CA LEU A 60 3.64 -13.29 4.60
C LEU A 60 4.96 -13.46 3.86
N THR A 61 5.54 -12.31 3.53
CA THR A 61 6.85 -12.18 2.91
C THR A 61 7.59 -11.05 3.61
N LEU A 62 8.70 -11.39 4.25
CA LEU A 62 9.55 -10.40 4.90
C LEU A 62 10.69 -10.03 3.95
N PRO A 63 11.03 -8.73 3.87
CA PRO A 63 12.17 -8.31 3.06
C PRO A 63 13.44 -8.96 3.62
N PRO A 64 14.42 -9.37 2.78
CA PRO A 64 15.66 -9.98 3.23
C PRO A 64 16.62 -8.94 3.82
N THR A 65 16.18 -8.18 4.82
CA THR A 65 17.05 -7.27 5.58
C THR A 65 17.87 -8.05 6.60
N MET A 66 18.89 -7.42 7.19
CA MET A 66 19.86 -8.04 8.11
C MET A 66 19.25 -8.96 9.19
N ILE A 67 18.05 -8.64 9.71
CA ILE A 67 17.37 -9.41 10.76
C ILE A 67 16.47 -10.53 10.19
N PHE A 68 16.02 -10.39 8.94
CA PHE A 68 15.08 -11.30 8.28
C PHE A 68 15.73 -12.21 7.21
N SER A 69 17.03 -12.06 6.95
CA SER A 69 17.80 -12.90 6.01
C SER A 69 17.77 -14.39 6.36
N VAL A 70 17.55 -14.73 7.63
CA VAL A 70 17.42 -16.12 8.13
C VAL A 70 16.29 -16.89 7.45
N PHE A 71 15.25 -16.20 6.98
CA PHE A 71 14.08 -16.85 6.39
C PHE A 71 14.28 -17.27 4.92
N LYS A 72 15.41 -16.87 4.29
CA LYS A 72 15.71 -17.18 2.88
C LYS A 72 14.48 -16.98 1.99
N SER A 73 13.84 -15.82 2.09
CA SER A 73 12.69 -15.44 1.28
C SER A 73 13.03 -14.26 0.37
N GLY A 74 12.51 -14.26 -0.84
CA GLY A 74 12.68 -13.19 -1.82
C GLY A 74 13.04 -13.70 -3.21
N ILE A 75 13.38 -12.76 -4.08
CA ILE A 75 13.58 -13.03 -5.50
C ILE A 75 14.70 -14.03 -5.80
N LYS A 76 15.79 -14.01 -5.00
CA LYS A 76 16.89 -14.96 -5.11
C LYS A 76 16.43 -16.41 -4.89
N THR A 77 15.60 -16.63 -3.87
CA THR A 77 15.06 -17.95 -3.56
C THR A 77 14.08 -18.41 -4.64
N VAL A 78 13.32 -17.50 -5.24
CA VAL A 78 12.47 -17.83 -6.39
C VAL A 78 13.32 -18.35 -7.55
N HIS A 79 14.45 -17.68 -7.86
CA HIS A 79 15.36 -18.14 -8.89
C HIS A 79 15.98 -19.51 -8.58
N GLU A 80 16.41 -19.74 -7.34
CA GLU A 80 16.96 -21.04 -6.89
C GLU A 80 15.94 -22.20 -7.01
N LEU A 81 14.64 -21.90 -6.86
CA LEU A 81 13.56 -22.89 -6.99
C LEU A 81 13.06 -23.07 -8.44
N TYR A 82 13.38 -22.13 -9.34
CA TYR A 82 12.97 -22.19 -10.73
C TYR A 82 13.88 -23.13 -11.54
N ASN A 83 13.26 -24.06 -12.25
CA ASN A 83 13.91 -25.00 -13.15
C ASN A 83 13.41 -24.80 -14.58
N PRO A 84 14.21 -24.17 -15.46
CA PRO A 84 13.82 -23.90 -16.85
C PRO A 84 13.67 -25.18 -17.70
N ASN A 85 14.26 -26.29 -17.27
CA ASN A 85 14.22 -27.59 -17.96
C ASN A 85 13.08 -28.51 -17.47
N SER A 86 12.22 -28.02 -16.59
CA SER A 86 11.07 -28.80 -16.11
C SER A 86 10.07 -29.05 -17.25
N PRO A 87 9.25 -30.13 -17.19
CA PRO A 87 8.26 -30.42 -18.23
C PRO A 87 7.25 -29.29 -18.48
N ASN A 88 7.01 -28.45 -17.48
CA ASN A 88 6.21 -27.23 -17.60
C ASN A 88 6.90 -26.07 -16.86
N PRO A 89 7.80 -25.32 -17.54
CA PRO A 89 8.57 -24.25 -16.91
C PRO A 89 7.70 -23.13 -16.35
N SER A 90 6.58 -22.81 -17.01
CA SER A 90 5.65 -21.77 -16.56
C SER A 90 4.97 -22.15 -15.25
N GLN A 91 4.55 -23.40 -15.10
CA GLN A 91 3.97 -23.88 -13.84
C GLN A 91 5.02 -23.97 -12.74
N ASN A 92 6.22 -24.46 -13.05
CA ASN A 92 7.30 -24.50 -12.08
C ASN A 92 7.68 -23.10 -11.58
N LEU A 93 7.78 -22.11 -12.47
CA LEU A 93 8.04 -20.72 -12.09
C LEU A 93 6.92 -20.15 -11.21
N SER A 94 5.67 -20.45 -11.54
CA SER A 94 4.51 -20.04 -10.76
C SER A 94 4.54 -20.60 -9.33
N GLU A 95 4.91 -21.87 -9.16
CA GLU A 95 5.09 -22.48 -7.84
C GLU A 95 6.32 -21.94 -7.10
N ALA A 96 7.44 -21.75 -7.80
CA ALA A 96 8.66 -21.18 -7.28
C ALA A 96 8.43 -19.75 -6.77
N PHE A 97 7.60 -18.96 -7.47
CA PHE A 97 7.23 -17.61 -7.06
C PHE A 97 6.52 -17.60 -5.70
N ILE A 98 5.50 -18.44 -5.50
CA ILE A 98 4.81 -18.52 -4.20
C ILE A 98 5.78 -19.01 -3.12
N LYS A 99 6.47 -20.14 -3.36
CA LYS A 99 7.33 -20.78 -2.36
C LYS A 99 8.54 -19.91 -1.98
N GLY A 100 9.12 -19.22 -2.95
CA GLY A 100 10.32 -18.40 -2.74
C GLY A 100 10.04 -17.10 -1.98
N PHE A 101 8.83 -16.54 -2.10
CA PHE A 101 8.42 -15.37 -1.30
C PHE A 101 7.79 -15.74 0.05
N GLU A 102 7.28 -16.95 0.23
CA GLU A 102 6.62 -17.35 1.49
C GLU A 102 7.63 -17.58 2.62
N THR A 103 7.71 -16.63 3.56
CA THR A 103 8.64 -16.69 4.72
C THR A 103 8.27 -17.83 5.70
N LEU A 104 6.98 -18.13 5.86
CA LEU A 104 6.49 -19.19 6.74
C LEU A 104 5.39 -20.00 6.05
N PRO A 105 5.75 -21.11 5.36
CA PRO A 105 4.79 -21.98 4.72
C PRO A 105 4.08 -22.84 5.78
N LEU A 106 3.08 -22.25 6.45
CA LEU A 106 2.21 -22.93 7.39
C LEU A 106 1.29 -23.89 6.63
N GLY A 107 1.27 -25.16 7.06
CA GLY A 107 0.32 -26.17 6.56
C GLY A 107 0.77 -26.98 5.34
N SER A 108 1.81 -26.57 4.60
CA SER A 108 2.31 -27.30 3.41
C SER A 108 3.05 -28.61 3.73
N LYS A 109 3.33 -28.88 5.01
CA LYS A 109 3.95 -30.12 5.48
C LYS A 109 2.95 -31.13 6.05
N ILE A 110 1.67 -30.76 6.13
CA ILE A 110 0.61 -31.59 6.69
C ILE A 110 -0.20 -32.14 5.51
N GLY A 111 -0.04 -33.44 5.22
CA GLY A 111 -0.51 -34.05 3.97
C GLY A 111 -1.99 -33.84 3.64
N PHE A 112 -2.88 -33.80 4.63
CA PHE A 112 -4.31 -33.58 4.42
C PHE A 112 -4.69 -32.10 4.22
N LEU A 113 -3.78 -31.17 4.50
CA LEU A 113 -3.99 -29.72 4.33
C LEU A 113 -3.37 -29.19 3.04
N ASN A 114 -2.70 -30.00 2.22
CA ASN A 114 -1.99 -29.51 1.04
C ASN A 114 -2.89 -28.77 0.05
N ASP A 115 -4.11 -29.27 -0.20
CA ASP A 115 -5.07 -28.61 -1.08
C ASP A 115 -5.70 -27.37 -0.45
N LEU A 116 -5.82 -27.36 0.89
CA LEU A 116 -6.32 -26.23 1.66
C LEU A 116 -5.26 -25.15 1.90
N ALA A 117 -3.97 -25.52 1.87
CA ALA A 117 -2.84 -24.64 2.16
C ALA A 117 -2.79 -23.42 1.23
N LYS A 118 -3.30 -23.56 0.00
CA LYS A 118 -3.47 -22.46 -0.97
C LYS A 118 -4.47 -21.40 -0.48
N TYR A 119 -5.44 -21.78 0.35
CA TYR A 119 -6.47 -20.89 0.89
C TYR A 119 -6.16 -20.40 2.31
N ILE A 120 -5.13 -20.91 2.99
CA ILE A 120 -4.81 -20.49 4.35
C ILE A 120 -4.20 -19.06 4.31
N PRO A 121 -4.88 -18.04 4.85
CA PRO A 121 -4.36 -16.69 4.92
C PRO A 121 -3.24 -16.57 5.97
N ARG A 122 -2.41 -15.53 5.86
CA ARG A 122 -1.38 -15.16 6.84
C ARG A 122 -1.76 -13.89 7.60
N PRO A 123 -1.27 -13.67 8.82
CA PRO A 123 -1.62 -12.48 9.59
C PRO A 123 -0.97 -11.23 9.00
N ASN A 124 -1.79 -10.22 8.74
CA ASN A 124 -1.35 -8.83 8.70
C ASN A 124 -1.53 -8.24 10.09
N TRP A 125 -0.62 -7.37 10.54
CA TRP A 125 -0.68 -6.77 11.87
C TRP A 125 -0.62 -5.25 11.82
N ARG A 126 -1.32 -4.61 12.76
CA ARG A 126 -1.18 -3.20 13.09
C ARG A 126 -0.97 -3.07 14.58
N ILE A 127 0.12 -2.43 14.97
CA ILE A 127 0.45 -2.08 16.34
C ILE A 127 0.19 -0.58 16.49
N THR A 128 -0.56 -0.22 17.53
CA THR A 128 -0.79 1.18 17.89
C THR A 128 -0.42 1.34 19.36
N TRP A 129 0.37 2.35 19.68
CA TRP A 129 0.79 2.67 21.04
C TRP A 129 0.49 4.13 21.35
N ASP A 130 -0.59 4.36 22.06
CA ASP A 130 -1.01 5.64 22.63
C ASP A 130 -0.40 5.84 24.03
N GLY A 131 -0.38 7.07 24.54
CA GLY A 131 0.08 7.35 25.90
C GLY A 131 1.58 7.64 26.00
N LEU A 132 2.28 7.75 24.87
CA LEU A 132 3.72 8.02 24.84
C LEU A 132 4.05 9.42 25.40
N GLU A 133 3.07 10.32 25.49
CA GLU A 133 3.22 11.63 26.14
C GLU A 133 3.64 11.53 27.60
N LYS A 134 3.37 10.40 28.28
CA LYS A 134 3.75 10.18 29.68
C LYS A 134 5.26 9.97 29.85
N LEU A 135 6.00 9.70 28.78
CA LEU A 135 7.45 9.52 28.82
C LEU A 135 8.16 10.86 29.06
N SER A 136 9.24 10.84 29.85
CA SER A 136 9.93 12.05 30.34
C SER A 136 10.38 13.02 29.25
N PHE A 137 10.69 12.51 28.06
CA PHE A 137 11.13 13.32 26.93
C PHE A 137 9.96 14.02 26.19
N PHE A 138 8.73 13.52 26.30
CA PHE A 138 7.54 14.08 25.65
C PHE A 138 6.64 14.89 26.60
N ALA A 139 6.63 14.55 27.89
CA ALA A 139 5.69 15.08 28.89
C ALA A 139 5.67 16.61 29.00
N LYS A 140 6.82 17.28 28.78
CA LYS A 140 6.91 18.74 28.88
C LYS A 140 6.29 19.48 27.69
N TYR A 141 6.26 18.86 26.52
CA TYR A 141 5.97 19.55 25.25
C TYR A 141 4.69 19.06 24.57
N THR A 142 4.15 17.91 24.98
CA THR A 142 3.08 17.24 24.25
C THR A 142 1.90 16.85 25.15
N LYS A 143 0.68 16.98 24.62
CA LYS A 143 -0.58 16.53 25.23
C LYS A 143 -0.89 15.09 24.90
N ARG A 144 -0.54 14.65 23.68
CA ARG A 144 -0.79 13.29 23.19
C ARG A 144 0.30 12.89 22.22
N VAL A 145 0.82 11.68 22.39
CA VAL A 145 1.73 11.07 21.43
C VAL A 145 1.26 9.65 21.18
N SER A 146 1.14 9.30 19.90
CA SER A 146 0.79 7.96 19.46
C SER A 146 1.77 7.48 18.40
N LEU A 147 2.17 6.22 18.53
CA LEU A 147 3.01 5.51 17.58
C LEU A 147 2.16 4.47 16.85
N GLU A 148 2.33 4.39 15.54
CA GLU A 148 1.65 3.43 14.67
C GLU A 148 2.68 2.68 13.84
N HIS A 149 2.49 1.37 13.74
CA HIS A 149 3.24 0.49 12.85
C HIS A 149 2.27 -0.52 12.26
N ALA A 150 2.27 -0.71 10.95
CA ALA A 150 1.43 -1.69 10.29
C ALA A 150 2.21 -2.44 9.22
N TYR A 151 2.12 -3.75 9.22
CA TYR A 151 2.56 -4.61 8.13
C TYR A 151 1.34 -5.13 7.38
N GLN A 152 1.41 -5.06 6.06
CA GLN A 152 0.37 -5.57 5.18
C GLN A 152 1.01 -6.35 4.05
N SER A 153 0.52 -7.56 3.83
CA SER A 153 0.87 -8.35 2.65
C SER A 153 -0.35 -9.08 2.10
N SER A 154 -0.34 -9.23 0.78
CA SER A 154 -1.35 -9.95 0.02
C SER A 154 -0.74 -10.67 -1.17
N TYR A 155 -1.36 -11.77 -1.52
CA TYR A 155 -1.08 -12.56 -2.71
C TYR A 155 -2.37 -12.62 -3.53
N ASN A 156 -2.26 -12.32 -4.82
CA ASN A 156 -3.36 -12.33 -5.76
C ASN A 156 -2.97 -13.24 -6.93
N GLU A 157 -3.82 -14.19 -7.27
CA GLU A 157 -3.65 -15.10 -8.39
C GLU A 157 -4.87 -15.03 -9.30
N GLY A 158 -4.64 -14.93 -10.61
CA GLY A 158 -5.67 -15.11 -11.62
C GLY A 158 -5.39 -16.37 -12.43
N TRP A 159 -6.42 -17.18 -12.65
CA TRP A 159 -6.33 -18.41 -13.45
C TRP A 159 -7.43 -18.48 -14.50
N LYS A 160 -7.19 -19.28 -15.53
CA LYS A 160 -8.19 -19.64 -16.55
C LYS A 160 -8.19 -21.14 -16.78
N ILE A 161 -9.34 -21.68 -17.11
CA ILE A 161 -9.46 -23.04 -17.65
C ILE A 161 -9.38 -22.92 -19.16
N ASN A 162 -8.39 -23.59 -19.75
CA ASN A 162 -8.21 -23.69 -21.17
C ASN A 162 -9.27 -24.63 -21.78
N PRO A 163 -9.51 -24.58 -23.11
CA PRO A 163 -10.47 -25.46 -23.77
C PRO A 163 -10.18 -26.96 -23.61
N ASP A 164 -8.93 -27.34 -23.31
CA ASP A 164 -8.51 -28.72 -23.00
C ASP A 164 -8.87 -29.18 -21.57
N GLY A 165 -9.50 -28.31 -20.78
CA GLY A 165 -9.86 -28.55 -19.38
C GLY A 165 -8.73 -28.30 -18.38
N SER A 166 -7.53 -27.94 -18.84
CA SER A 166 -6.39 -27.62 -17.95
C SER A 166 -6.55 -26.24 -17.31
N GLN A 167 -6.23 -26.13 -16.02
CA GLN A 167 -6.16 -24.84 -15.33
C GLN A 167 -4.77 -24.24 -15.50
N GLY A 168 -4.68 -23.08 -16.15
CA GLY A 168 -3.46 -22.30 -16.30
C GLY A 168 -3.50 -21.02 -15.48
N VAL A 169 -2.52 -20.82 -14.60
CA VAL A 169 -2.32 -19.53 -13.92
C VAL A 169 -1.91 -18.49 -14.97
N GLN A 170 -2.54 -17.31 -14.92
CA GLN A 170 -2.33 -16.21 -15.87
C GLN A 170 -1.57 -15.06 -15.24
N THR A 171 -1.88 -14.73 -13.98
CA THR A 171 -1.28 -13.62 -13.26
C THR A 171 -1.02 -14.02 -11.81
N GLN A 172 0.12 -13.61 -11.28
CA GLN A 172 0.43 -13.72 -9.86
C GLN A 172 1.06 -12.42 -9.39
N LYS A 173 0.58 -11.92 -8.27
CA LYS A 173 1.04 -10.66 -7.67
C LYS A 173 1.23 -10.82 -6.18
N ILE A 174 2.41 -10.46 -5.69
CA ILE A 174 2.70 -10.39 -4.26
C ILE A 174 2.91 -8.94 -3.91
N ASN A 175 2.07 -8.43 -3.02
CA ASN A 175 2.24 -7.13 -2.41
C ASN A 175 2.67 -7.32 -0.97
N TYR A 176 3.69 -6.61 -0.54
CA TYR A 176 3.96 -6.44 0.89
C TYR A 176 4.51 -5.07 1.18
N GLY A 177 4.33 -4.62 2.41
CA GLY A 177 4.81 -3.32 2.81
C GLY A 177 4.49 -3.00 4.24
N PHE A 178 5.05 -1.90 4.68
CA PHE A 178 4.76 -1.30 5.94
C PHE A 178 4.03 0.03 5.73
N ALA A 179 2.81 0.13 6.25
CA ALA A 179 1.90 1.23 5.96
C ALA A 179 1.20 1.73 7.24
N PRO A 180 1.91 2.45 8.13
CA PRO A 180 3.30 2.88 8.03
C PRO A 180 4.30 1.89 8.67
N LEU A 181 5.58 1.95 8.28
CA LEU A 181 6.69 1.35 9.06
C LEU A 181 6.85 2.07 10.39
N LEU A 182 6.75 3.40 10.34
CA LEU A 182 6.78 4.26 11.50
C LEU A 182 5.81 5.42 11.27
N GLY A 183 4.76 5.50 12.08
CA GLY A 183 3.83 6.62 12.14
C GLY A 183 3.90 7.25 13.52
N LEU A 184 4.20 8.53 13.61
CA LEU A 184 4.18 9.28 14.86
C LEU A 184 3.15 10.40 14.73
N ASN A 185 2.10 10.36 15.54
CA ASN A 185 1.16 11.48 15.66
C ASN A 185 1.32 12.14 17.02
N THR A 186 1.50 13.45 17.00
CA THR A 186 1.77 14.25 18.19
C THR A 186 0.82 15.43 18.24
N THR A 187 0.20 15.64 19.40
CA THR A 187 -0.49 16.88 19.75
C THR A 187 0.34 17.58 20.80
N PHE A 188 0.74 18.81 20.54
CA PHE A 188 1.58 19.60 21.43
C PHE A 188 0.74 20.27 22.52
N ASN A 189 1.40 20.70 23.59
CA ASN A 189 0.82 21.63 24.54
C ASN A 189 0.43 22.93 23.83
N GLU A 190 -0.52 23.66 24.41
CA GLU A 190 -0.96 24.93 23.84
C GLU A 190 0.24 25.85 23.68
N LEU A 191 0.50 26.25 22.45
CA LEU A 191 1.58 27.14 22.08
C LEU A 191 0.94 28.40 21.52
N TRP A 192 1.33 29.57 22.05
CA TRP A 192 0.76 30.86 21.64
C TRP A 192 -0.78 30.95 21.74
N SER A 193 -1.37 30.25 22.71
CA SER A 193 -2.82 30.08 22.88
C SER A 193 -3.51 29.37 21.70
N GLY A 194 -2.76 28.57 20.95
CA GLY A 194 -3.24 27.76 19.85
C GLY A 194 -2.93 26.28 20.03
N ASN A 195 -3.63 25.44 19.25
CA ASN A 195 -3.43 24.01 19.20
C ASN A 195 -2.49 23.67 18.05
N LEU A 196 -1.35 23.04 18.37
CA LEU A 196 -0.40 22.52 17.40
C LEU A 196 -0.46 20.99 17.37
N SER A 197 -0.51 20.42 16.19
CA SER A 197 -0.41 18.97 15.96
C SER A 197 0.52 18.67 14.81
N GLY A 198 1.17 17.52 14.86
CA GLY A 198 2.07 17.02 13.84
C GLY A 198 1.89 15.53 13.60
N SER A 199 2.15 15.10 12.38
CA SER A 199 2.17 13.71 11.98
C SER A 199 3.38 13.47 11.09
N VAL A 200 4.16 12.43 11.39
CA VAL A 200 5.23 11.94 10.54
C VAL A 200 4.95 10.48 10.22
N LYS A 201 4.95 10.13 8.94
CA LYS A 201 4.69 8.77 8.47
C LYS A 201 5.77 8.36 7.48
N TYR A 202 6.35 7.19 7.72
CA TYR A 202 7.27 6.53 6.80
C TYR A 202 6.68 5.19 6.41
N SER A 203 6.43 5.00 5.12
CA SER A 203 5.84 3.79 4.56
C SER A 203 6.74 3.21 3.47
N THR A 204 6.70 1.89 3.34
CA THR A 204 7.38 1.17 2.27
C THR A 204 6.44 0.14 1.66
N ARG A 205 6.55 -0.09 0.36
CA ARG A 205 5.76 -1.09 -0.34
C ARG A 205 6.57 -1.70 -1.47
N SER A 206 6.65 -3.02 -1.53
CA SER A 206 7.10 -3.75 -2.70
C SER A 206 5.91 -4.48 -3.32
N ASN A 207 5.77 -4.36 -4.62
CA ASN A 207 4.82 -5.12 -5.42
C ASN A 207 5.60 -5.93 -6.45
N PHE A 208 5.46 -7.26 -6.41
CA PHE A 208 6.06 -8.19 -7.35
C PHE A 208 4.98 -8.73 -8.27
N ASP A 209 5.11 -8.47 -9.56
CA ASP A 209 4.25 -8.99 -10.61
C ASP A 209 4.99 -10.07 -11.39
N LEU A 210 4.47 -11.30 -11.40
CA LEU A 210 5.01 -12.38 -12.23
C LEU A 210 4.36 -12.35 -13.62
N GLY A 211 5.19 -12.14 -14.64
CA GLY A 211 4.86 -12.39 -16.04
C GLY A 211 5.14 -13.86 -16.40
N ILE A 212 4.14 -14.72 -16.25
CA ILE A 212 4.29 -16.19 -16.45
C ILE A 212 4.78 -16.54 -17.87
N THR A 213 4.30 -15.82 -18.88
CA THR A 213 4.70 -16.04 -20.29
C THR A 213 6.08 -15.49 -20.61
N THR A 214 6.41 -14.31 -20.08
CA THR A 214 7.70 -13.64 -20.32
C THR A 214 8.80 -14.15 -19.39
N LYS A 215 8.44 -14.92 -18.36
CA LYS A 215 9.30 -15.40 -17.27
C LYS A 215 10.05 -14.26 -16.56
N ASN A 216 9.43 -13.08 -16.54
CA ASN A 216 9.98 -11.91 -15.87
C ASN A 216 9.18 -11.65 -14.59
N ILE A 217 9.88 -11.29 -13.52
CA ILE A 217 9.26 -10.76 -12.31
C ILE A 217 9.57 -9.28 -12.27
N THR A 218 8.53 -8.45 -12.27
CA THR A 218 8.68 -6.99 -12.13
C THR A 218 8.44 -6.62 -10.68
N GLU A 219 9.44 -6.03 -10.03
CA GLU A 219 9.28 -5.38 -8.74
C GLU A 219 9.02 -3.90 -8.94
N THR A 220 7.96 -3.39 -8.31
CA THR A 220 7.75 -1.95 -8.07
C THR A 220 7.91 -1.69 -6.58
N PHE A 221 9.01 -1.05 -6.22
CA PHE A 221 9.28 -0.60 -4.86
C PHE A 221 8.87 0.86 -4.71
N SER A 222 8.18 1.17 -3.61
CA SER A 222 7.74 2.51 -3.25
C SER A 222 8.14 2.82 -1.81
N ARG A 223 8.63 4.03 -1.61
CA ARG A 223 9.00 4.60 -0.31
C ARG A 223 8.35 5.96 -0.16
N ASP A 224 7.52 6.09 0.86
CA ASP A 224 6.76 7.31 1.13
C ASP A 224 7.17 7.91 2.47
N ILE A 225 7.47 9.20 2.46
CA ILE A 225 7.59 10.03 3.65
C ILE A 225 6.47 11.06 3.59
N GLY A 226 5.65 11.12 4.63
CA GLY A 226 4.62 12.13 4.81
C GLY A 226 4.84 12.88 6.11
N ILE A 227 4.87 14.21 6.04
CA ILE A 227 4.93 15.10 7.20
C ILE A 227 3.74 16.04 7.10
N THR A 228 2.99 16.17 8.17
CA THR A 228 1.89 17.12 8.27
C THR A 228 2.02 17.89 9.58
N LEU A 229 1.87 19.20 9.52
CA LEU A 229 1.82 20.09 10.68
C LEU A 229 0.55 20.92 10.58
N ASN A 230 -0.24 20.96 11.65
CA ASN A 230 -1.44 21.78 11.72
C ASN A 230 -1.40 22.63 12.98
N TYR A 231 -1.59 23.93 12.82
CA TYR A 231 -1.71 24.89 13.89
C TYR A 231 -3.04 25.62 13.76
N SER A 232 -3.77 25.75 14.86
CA SER A 232 -5.03 26.53 14.89
C SER A 232 -5.05 27.42 16.11
N LYS A 233 -5.49 28.65 15.94
CA LYS A 233 -5.68 29.61 17.03
C LYS A 233 -6.99 30.33 16.83
N SER A 234 -7.80 30.36 17.88
CA SER A 234 -9.04 31.11 17.91
C SER A 234 -8.86 32.45 18.61
N GLY A 235 -9.64 33.45 18.21
CA GLY A 235 -9.67 34.75 18.87
C GLY A 235 -8.43 35.62 18.63
N PHE A 236 -7.80 35.49 17.46
CA PHE A 236 -6.73 36.38 17.04
C PHE A 236 -7.30 37.74 16.63
N GLU A 237 -6.89 38.81 17.31
CA GLU A 237 -7.31 40.19 17.02
C GLU A 237 -6.31 40.83 16.04
N ILE A 238 -6.64 40.82 14.74
CA ILE A 238 -5.97 41.70 13.78
C ILE A 238 -6.85 42.95 13.63
N PRO A 239 -6.34 44.17 13.89
CA PRO A 239 -7.04 45.39 13.54
C PRO A 239 -7.01 45.56 12.01
N LEU A 240 -7.87 44.82 11.32
CA LEU A 240 -8.17 45.02 9.91
C LEU A 240 -9.31 46.04 9.82
N PHE A 241 -9.07 47.14 9.10
CA PHE A 241 -10.07 48.18 8.82
C PHE A 241 -10.66 48.89 10.06
N GLY A 242 -9.89 49.03 11.15
CA GLY A 242 -10.33 49.79 12.33
C GLY A 242 -11.37 49.09 13.21
N VAL A 243 -11.65 47.80 12.97
CA VAL A 243 -12.54 46.97 13.78
C VAL A 243 -11.72 45.84 14.40
N SER A 244 -11.81 45.65 15.73
CA SER A 244 -11.24 44.46 16.38
C SER A 244 -12.19 43.29 16.15
N LEU A 245 -11.88 42.48 15.15
CA LEU A 245 -12.57 41.23 14.88
C LEU A 245 -11.76 40.09 15.51
N LYS A 246 -12.44 39.26 16.32
CA LYS A 246 -11.88 38.00 16.82
C LYS A 246 -11.95 36.98 15.69
N ASN A 247 -10.83 36.73 15.04
CA ASN A 247 -10.76 35.83 13.90
C ASN A 247 -9.99 34.56 14.25
N ASP A 248 -10.34 33.47 13.58
CA ASP A 248 -9.65 32.20 13.74
C ASP A 248 -8.66 32.01 12.59
N ILE A 249 -7.44 31.60 12.94
CA ILE A 249 -6.37 31.29 11.98
C ILE A 249 -6.07 29.80 12.07
N GLU A 250 -6.03 29.16 10.91
CA GLU A 250 -5.56 27.80 10.72
C GLU A 250 -4.37 27.82 9.76
N PHE A 251 -3.25 27.24 10.18
CA PHE A 251 -2.11 26.97 9.33
C PHE A 251 -1.97 25.45 9.18
N SER A 252 -1.89 24.98 7.95
CA SER A 252 -1.60 23.59 7.63
C SER A 252 -0.41 23.52 6.69
N PHE A 253 0.55 22.66 7.00
CA PHE A 253 1.69 22.36 6.17
C PHE A 253 1.70 20.86 5.88
N SER A 254 1.79 20.51 4.61
CA SER A 254 1.96 19.12 4.17
C SER A 254 3.22 18.99 3.33
N TYR A 255 4.01 17.97 3.61
CA TYR A 255 5.15 17.57 2.80
C TYR A 255 5.05 16.07 2.54
N THR A 256 5.16 15.68 1.28
CA THR A 256 5.22 14.26 0.89
C THR A 256 6.36 14.03 -0.08
N ASN A 257 7.15 13.00 0.16
CA ASN A 257 8.17 12.50 -0.77
C ASN A 257 7.90 11.03 -1.04
N THR A 258 7.54 10.73 -2.29
CA THR A 258 7.24 9.39 -2.78
C THR A 258 8.30 9.02 -3.79
N LYS A 259 9.10 8.01 -3.49
CA LYS A 259 10.10 7.45 -4.41
C LYS A 259 9.61 6.09 -4.88
N ASN A 260 9.40 5.95 -6.18
CA ASN A 260 9.07 4.70 -6.85
C ASN A 260 10.26 4.23 -7.68
N SER A 261 10.54 2.94 -7.68
CA SER A 261 11.53 2.30 -8.53
C SER A 261 10.96 1.00 -9.07
N THR A 262 11.17 0.75 -10.35
CA THR A 262 10.73 -0.47 -11.02
C THR A 262 11.94 -1.21 -11.56
N VAL A 263 12.09 -2.45 -11.13
CA VAL A 263 13.18 -3.36 -11.53
C VAL A 263 12.56 -4.62 -12.10
N VAL A 264 13.14 -5.12 -13.19
CA VAL A 264 12.71 -6.38 -13.83
C VAL A 264 13.78 -7.44 -13.61
N PHE A 265 13.38 -8.56 -13.03
CA PHE A 265 14.19 -9.75 -12.87
C PHE A 265 13.82 -10.75 -13.97
N LYS A 266 14.75 -11.02 -14.88
CA LYS A 266 14.58 -12.05 -15.91
C LYS A 266 14.99 -13.39 -15.33
N MET A 267 14.10 -14.36 -15.28
CA MET A 267 14.41 -15.65 -14.63
C MET A 267 15.35 -16.53 -15.45
N ASP A 268 15.35 -16.36 -16.78
CA ASP A 268 16.25 -17.10 -17.69
C ASP A 268 17.67 -16.51 -17.72
N ASP A 269 17.85 -15.24 -17.31
CA ASP A 269 19.14 -14.53 -17.22
C ASP A 269 19.15 -13.69 -15.93
N PHE A 270 19.27 -14.39 -14.80
CA PHE A 270 19.02 -13.81 -13.48
C PHE A 270 20.22 -13.03 -12.96
N THR A 271 19.94 -11.80 -12.52
CA THR A 271 20.86 -10.97 -11.75
C THR A 271 20.17 -10.54 -10.45
N GLU A 272 20.90 -10.55 -9.33
CA GLU A 272 20.33 -10.18 -8.03
C GLU A 272 19.90 -8.70 -7.96
N GLU A 273 20.55 -7.83 -8.74
CA GLU A 273 20.21 -6.41 -8.86
C GLU A 273 19.05 -6.14 -9.83
N GLY A 274 18.71 -7.13 -10.68
CA GLY A 274 17.75 -6.99 -11.77
C GLY A 274 18.15 -5.92 -12.81
N THR A 275 17.26 -5.67 -13.76
CA THR A 275 17.42 -4.57 -14.74
C THR A 275 16.49 -3.42 -14.38
N PRO A 276 17.01 -2.22 -14.05
CA PRO A 276 16.18 -1.04 -13.79
C PRO A 276 15.37 -0.66 -15.03
N GLN A 277 14.06 -0.53 -14.89
CA GLN A 277 13.16 -0.15 -15.98
C GLN A 277 12.65 1.29 -15.84
N ASP A 278 12.32 1.70 -14.62
CA ASP A 278 11.73 3.01 -14.35
C ASP A 278 12.03 3.46 -12.91
N GLY A 279 11.90 4.75 -12.65
CA GLY A 279 12.18 5.34 -11.36
C GLY A 279 11.69 6.78 -11.32
N THR A 280 10.96 7.14 -10.25
CA THR A 280 10.44 8.50 -10.09
C THR A 280 10.49 8.91 -8.63
N THR A 281 10.95 10.12 -8.37
CA THR A 281 10.86 10.76 -7.07
C THR A 281 9.90 11.93 -7.20
N ARG A 282 8.75 11.84 -6.53
CA ARG A 282 7.74 12.89 -6.46
C ARG A 282 7.82 13.57 -5.11
N THR A 283 8.02 14.88 -5.12
CA THR A 283 8.02 15.70 -3.92
C THR A 283 6.90 16.72 -4.00
N MET A 284 6.06 16.78 -2.97
CA MET A 284 4.99 17.76 -2.84
C MET A 284 5.15 18.52 -1.53
N LEU A 285 5.01 19.83 -1.61
CA LEU A 285 5.05 20.75 -0.47
C LEU A 285 3.86 21.70 -0.57
N GLU A 286 3.03 21.74 0.46
CA GLU A 286 1.78 22.49 0.47
C GLU A 286 1.58 23.21 1.82
N PRO A 287 2.12 24.42 1.99
CA PRO A 287 1.65 25.36 3.01
C PRO A 287 0.30 25.96 2.62
N ARG A 288 -0.59 26.04 3.61
CA ARG A 288 -1.93 26.62 3.48
C ARG A 288 -2.28 27.39 4.76
N ILE A 289 -2.81 28.59 4.58
CA ILE A 289 -3.29 29.45 5.66
C ILE A 289 -4.77 29.71 5.39
N LYS A 290 -5.61 29.36 6.35
CA LYS A 290 -7.04 29.64 6.34
C LYS A 290 -7.37 30.65 7.43
N TYR A 291 -8.15 31.65 7.07
CA TYR A 291 -8.59 32.73 7.92
C TYR A 291 -10.11 32.82 7.88
N VAL A 292 -10.73 32.64 9.04
CA VAL A 292 -12.19 32.71 9.19
C VAL A 292 -12.55 34.12 9.60
N ILE A 293 -13.07 34.90 8.66
CA ILE A 293 -13.43 36.32 8.85
C ILE A 293 -14.78 36.42 9.57
N SER A 294 -15.72 35.55 9.21
CA SER A 294 -17.03 35.44 9.85
C SER A 294 -17.60 34.03 9.65
N SER A 295 -18.76 33.74 10.24
CA SER A 295 -19.49 32.49 9.99
C SER A 295 -19.88 32.29 8.51
N ARG A 296 -19.79 33.34 7.68
CA ARG A 296 -20.16 33.32 6.26
C ARG A 296 -18.97 33.46 5.32
N VAL A 297 -17.84 34.00 5.78
CA VAL A 297 -16.71 34.33 4.91
C VAL A 297 -15.44 33.68 5.42
N THR A 298 -14.82 32.86 4.59
CA THR A 298 -13.51 32.26 4.85
C THR A 298 -12.56 32.55 3.70
N LEU A 299 -11.36 32.99 4.03
CA LEU A 299 -10.26 33.21 3.11
C LEU A 299 -9.24 32.09 3.27
N THR A 300 -8.80 31.47 2.18
CA THR A 300 -7.72 30.48 2.22
C THR A 300 -6.66 30.85 1.20
N VAL A 301 -5.43 31.01 1.67
CA VAL A 301 -4.25 31.17 0.82
C VAL A 301 -3.52 29.84 0.82
N PHE A 302 -3.18 29.34 -0.36
CA PHE A 302 -2.37 28.14 -0.48
C PHE A 302 -1.26 28.33 -1.51
N TYR A 303 -0.16 27.62 -1.26
CA TYR A 303 0.90 27.43 -2.23
C TYR A 303 1.20 25.95 -2.27
N LYS A 304 1.27 25.38 -3.48
CA LYS A 304 1.57 23.98 -3.71
C LYS A 304 2.70 23.89 -4.72
N ARG A 305 3.80 23.27 -4.30
CA ARG A 305 4.91 22.91 -5.17
C ARG A 305 4.92 21.40 -5.36
N SER A 306 4.84 20.95 -6.61
CA SER A 306 4.96 19.54 -6.98
C SER A 306 6.15 19.37 -7.93
N SER A 307 7.16 18.61 -7.51
CA SER A 307 8.30 18.21 -8.34
C SER A 307 8.20 16.72 -8.66
N VAL A 308 8.58 16.36 -9.88
CA VAL A 308 8.78 14.98 -10.31
C VAL A 308 10.15 14.88 -10.95
N GLU A 309 11.02 14.06 -10.37
CA GLU A 309 12.38 13.82 -10.83
C GLU A 309 12.51 12.35 -11.28
N PRO A 310 12.91 12.06 -12.53
CA PRO A 310 13.17 10.69 -12.97
C PRO A 310 14.42 10.12 -12.31
N GLU A 311 14.45 8.81 -12.12
CA GLU A 311 15.62 8.06 -11.67
C GLU A 311 15.86 6.82 -12.56
N GLY A 312 17.12 6.45 -12.76
CA GLY A 312 17.49 5.26 -13.56
C GLY A 312 17.13 5.40 -15.04
N ALA A 313 16.47 4.38 -15.60
CA ALA A 313 16.08 4.31 -17.02
C ALA A 313 14.73 4.98 -17.35
N ALA A 314 14.21 5.81 -16.43
CA ALA A 314 12.94 6.50 -16.58
C ALA A 314 12.89 7.41 -17.81
N ARG A 315 11.74 7.42 -18.50
CA ARG A 315 11.54 8.18 -19.75
C ARG A 315 10.82 9.51 -19.55
N ILE A 316 10.42 9.83 -18.31
CA ILE A 316 9.70 11.07 -18.03
C ILE A 316 10.69 12.23 -17.85
N PRO A 317 10.44 13.41 -18.44
CA PRO A 317 11.27 14.58 -18.18
C PRO A 317 11.04 15.08 -16.74
N PRO A 318 12.07 15.63 -16.08
CA PRO A 318 11.90 16.29 -14.80
C PRO A 318 10.94 17.47 -14.96
N SER A 319 10.04 17.65 -14.00
CA SER A 319 9.10 18.78 -14.01
C SER A 319 8.89 19.33 -12.61
N THR A 320 8.67 20.64 -12.53
CA THR A 320 8.27 21.31 -11.29
C THR A 320 7.11 22.22 -11.60
N ILE A 321 6.00 22.01 -10.90
CA ILE A 321 4.79 22.81 -11.00
C ILE A 321 4.62 23.57 -9.70
N ASN A 322 4.35 24.88 -9.82
CA ASN A 322 4.06 25.76 -8.70
C ASN A 322 2.66 26.33 -8.90
N GLU A 323 1.78 26.05 -7.96
CA GLU A 323 0.41 26.54 -7.93
C GLU A 323 0.27 27.44 -6.70
N ALA A 324 -0.30 28.62 -6.86
CA ALA A 324 -0.67 29.49 -5.76
C ALA A 324 -2.08 30.00 -6.00
N GLY A 325 -2.87 30.11 -4.95
CA GLY A 325 -4.26 30.51 -5.07
C GLY A 325 -4.80 31.17 -3.83
N LEU A 326 -5.86 31.95 -4.06
CA LEU A 326 -6.68 32.57 -3.05
C LEU A 326 -8.10 32.02 -3.20
N ASP A 327 -8.52 31.18 -2.27
CA ASP A 327 -9.87 30.66 -2.22
C ASP A 327 -10.71 31.52 -1.27
N ILE A 328 -11.76 32.14 -1.80
CA ILE A 328 -12.74 32.89 -1.01
C ILE A 328 -14.03 32.08 -0.98
N ARG A 329 -14.41 31.60 0.21
CA ARG A 329 -15.69 30.92 0.41
C ARG A 329 -16.68 31.89 1.06
N ILE A 330 -17.78 32.15 0.36
CA ILE A 330 -18.89 32.98 0.85
C ILE A 330 -20.14 32.09 0.90
N LEU A 331 -20.73 31.97 2.09
CA LEU A 331 -22.03 31.34 2.28
C LEU A 331 -23.11 32.43 2.18
N ILE A 332 -23.94 32.32 1.15
CA ILE A 332 -25.11 33.19 0.93
C ILE A 332 -26.35 32.41 1.38
N GLN A 333 -27.23 33.07 2.13
CA GLN A 333 -28.47 32.53 2.65
C GLN A 333 -29.65 32.96 1.80
#